data_AF-A0A1I7XCX6-F1
#
_entry.id   AF-A0A1I7XCX6-F1
#
_cell.length_a   1.000
_cell.length_b   1.000
_cell.length_c   1.000
_cell.angle_alpha   90.00
_cell.angle_beta   90.00
_cell.angle_gamma   90.00
#
_symmetry.space_group_name_H-M   'P 1'
#
loop_
_entity.id
_entity.type
_entity.pdbx_description
1 polymer ?
#
loop_
_entity_poly.entity_id
_entity_poly.type
_entity_poly.pdbx_seq_one_letter_code
_entity_poly.pdbx_strand_id
1 'polypeptide(L)'
;MRFRNHCHHPLLYASSTMSHLLVFFKHSNTFTVIPSENISGDLNMNSTVVVPYGAGRKYRAVIKFIGSKASCEAESEKIFSQPPKTSTPLSKGSPAKKTPTVMPIQSVACSSCGDIVEQLFQRIAPILNGINDEVKSLRYSIDTIERSMAQTTASCSKNEADIQSIKKSVASIIDRLPKKPVTKELPYHWISKQNVDDIHMDAESSTAFARNLERELFKYEADKALPLDDRAGQDMVIELKYL
;
A
#
# COMPACT_ATOMS: atom_id res chain seq x y z
N MET A 1 43.87 28.78 10.21
CA MET A 1 42.65 28.16 9.62
C MET A 1 42.86 26.66 9.59
N ARG A 2 42.17 25.89 10.45
CA ARG A 2 42.19 24.43 10.46
C ARG A 2 40.75 23.96 10.19
N PHE A 3 40.50 23.36 9.04
CA PHE A 3 39.23 22.73 8.73
C PHE A 3 39.16 21.38 9.46
N ARG A 4 38.28 21.29 10.45
CA ARG A 4 37.87 20.02 11.07
C ARG A 4 36.85 19.37 10.12
N ASN A 5 37.27 18.31 9.43
CA ASN A 5 36.35 17.38 8.79
C ASN A 5 35.68 16.56 9.89
N HIS A 6 34.45 16.93 10.26
CA HIS A 6 33.57 16.05 11.02
C HIS A 6 32.95 15.05 10.04
N CYS A 7 33.58 13.87 9.94
CA CYS A 7 32.96 12.69 9.36
C CYS A 7 31.78 12.30 10.26
N HIS A 8 30.58 12.67 9.88
CA HIS A 8 29.38 12.01 10.39
C HIS A 8 29.38 10.59 9.84
N HIS A 9 29.66 9.61 10.69
CA HIS A 9 29.28 8.23 10.42
C HIS A 9 27.76 8.20 10.27
N PRO A 10 27.21 7.77 9.11
CA PRO A 10 25.82 7.34 9.09
C PRO A 10 25.80 6.10 9.99
N LEU A 11 25.05 6.18 11.09
CA LEU A 11 24.60 4.97 11.77
C LEU A 11 23.80 4.19 10.73
N LEU A 12 24.45 3.20 10.12
CA LEU A 12 23.80 2.17 9.34
C LEU A 12 22.90 1.43 10.33
N TYR A 13 21.68 1.93 10.49
CA TYR A 13 20.57 1.09 10.91
C TYR A 13 20.60 -0.10 9.95
N ALA A 14 20.89 -1.28 10.49
CA ALA A 14 20.69 -2.52 9.77
C ALA A 14 19.19 -2.57 9.42
N SER A 15 18.87 -2.11 8.21
CA SER A 15 17.56 -2.34 7.61
C SER A 15 17.49 -3.84 7.43
N SER A 16 16.83 -4.53 8.37
CA SER A 16 16.42 -5.91 8.18
C SER A 16 15.53 -5.87 6.94
N THR A 17 16.07 -6.28 5.81
CA THR A 17 15.40 -6.21 4.51
C THR A 17 14.23 -7.18 4.56
N MET A 18 13.05 -6.66 4.91
CA MET A 18 11.83 -7.44 4.95
C MET A 18 11.63 -8.12 3.61
N SER A 19 11.62 -9.45 3.62
CA SER A 19 11.42 -10.24 2.42
C SER A 19 9.98 -10.07 1.94
N HIS A 20 9.82 -9.94 0.63
CA HIS A 20 8.54 -9.86 -0.04
C HIS A 20 8.33 -11.12 -0.86
N LEU A 21 7.07 -11.42 -1.11
CA LEU A 21 6.60 -12.61 -1.79
C LEU A 21 5.79 -12.17 -3.00
N LEU A 22 6.14 -12.66 -4.19
CA LEU A 22 5.27 -12.58 -5.34
C LEU A 22 4.31 -13.78 -5.28
N VAL A 23 3.03 -13.52 -5.05
CA VAL A 23 2.00 -14.55 -4.95
C VAL A 23 1.08 -14.51 -6.17
N PHE A 24 0.64 -15.69 -6.60
CA PHE A 24 -0.27 -15.86 -7.74
C PHE A 24 -1.62 -16.39 -7.28
N PHE A 25 -2.68 -15.66 -7.61
CA PHE A 25 -4.06 -16.04 -7.33
C PHE A 25 -4.65 -16.79 -8.51
N LYS A 26 -4.82 -18.12 -8.35
CA LYS A 26 -5.35 -18.98 -9.42
C LYS A 26 -6.74 -18.58 -9.92
N HIS A 27 -7.58 -18.05 -9.04
CA HIS A 27 -8.98 -17.73 -9.34
C HIS A 27 -9.15 -16.47 -10.19
N SER A 28 -8.27 -15.48 -10.02
CA SER A 28 -8.28 -14.22 -10.77
C SER A 28 -7.20 -14.15 -11.84
N ASN A 29 -6.30 -15.14 -11.90
CA ASN A 29 -5.11 -15.14 -12.74
C ASN A 29 -4.24 -13.87 -12.56
N THR A 30 -4.15 -13.37 -11.32
CA THR A 30 -3.40 -12.15 -10.98
C THR A 30 -2.21 -12.44 -10.07
N PHE A 31 -1.21 -11.57 -10.13
CA PHE A 31 -0.07 -11.55 -9.22
C PHE A 31 -0.17 -10.38 -8.24
N THR A 32 0.41 -10.54 -7.06
CA THR A 32 0.53 -9.45 -6.07
C THR A 32 1.81 -9.64 -5.27
N VAL A 33 2.45 -8.53 -4.89
CA VAL A 33 3.63 -8.53 -4.01
C VAL A 33 3.17 -8.26 -2.58
N ILE A 34 3.56 -9.12 -1.64
CA ILE A 34 3.10 -9.09 -0.25
C ILE A 34 4.29 -9.24 0.71
N PRO A 35 4.36 -8.47 1.80
CA PRO A 35 5.35 -8.70 2.85
C PRO A 35 5.25 -10.12 3.43
N SER A 36 6.38 -10.78 3.65
CA SER A 36 6.41 -12.15 4.18
C SER A 36 5.78 -12.27 5.58
N GLU A 37 5.90 -11.23 6.41
CA GLU A 37 5.29 -11.11 7.73
C GLU A 37 3.75 -11.21 7.72
N ASN A 38 3.10 -10.89 6.60
CA ASN A 38 1.64 -10.96 6.47
C ASN A 38 1.14 -12.36 6.11
N ILE A 39 2.04 -13.33 5.93
CA ILE A 39 1.71 -14.70 5.56
C ILE A 39 2.16 -15.65 6.68
N SER A 40 1.21 -16.36 7.25
CA SER A 40 1.49 -17.46 8.17
C SER A 40 1.60 -18.79 7.41
N GLY A 41 2.74 -19.48 7.54
CA GLY A 41 2.96 -20.82 6.97
C GLY A 41 4.34 -20.96 6.31
N ASP A 42 4.54 -22.10 5.65
CA ASP A 42 5.79 -22.38 4.93
C ASP A 42 5.98 -21.44 3.74
N LEU A 43 7.06 -20.66 3.79
CA LEU A 43 7.46 -19.71 2.75
C LEU A 43 8.36 -20.38 1.70
N ASN A 44 7.94 -21.52 1.18
CA ASN A 44 8.66 -22.21 0.11
C ASN A 44 8.06 -21.86 -1.26
N MET A 45 8.91 -21.68 -2.28
CA MET A 45 8.44 -21.49 -3.66
C MET A 45 7.47 -22.58 -4.08
N ASN A 46 6.43 -22.21 -4.82
CA ASN A 46 5.31 -23.04 -5.26
C ASN A 46 4.39 -23.58 -4.14
N SER A 47 4.63 -23.21 -2.88
CA SER A 47 3.71 -23.55 -1.79
C SER A 47 2.43 -22.73 -1.90
N THR A 48 1.32 -23.35 -1.48
CA THR A 48 0.03 -22.69 -1.40
C THR A 48 -0.11 -22.05 -0.02
N VAL A 49 -0.28 -20.74 0.00
CA VAL A 49 -0.45 -19.94 1.22
C VAL A 49 -1.80 -19.26 1.25
N VAL A 50 -2.25 -18.92 2.45
CA VAL A 50 -3.49 -18.17 2.67
C VAL A 50 -3.13 -16.71 2.90
N VAL A 51 -3.61 -15.85 2.01
CA VAL A 51 -3.28 -14.43 1.98
C VAL A 51 -4.51 -13.61 2.36
N PRO A 52 -4.41 -12.68 3.31
CA PRO A 52 -5.43 -11.67 3.53
C PRO A 52 -5.38 -10.63 2.38
N TYR A 53 -6.50 -10.44 1.67
CA TYR A 53 -6.59 -9.50 0.55
C TYR A 53 -7.90 -8.69 0.64
N GLY A 54 -7.80 -7.37 0.47
CA GLY A 54 -8.94 -6.45 0.59
C GLY A 54 -9.49 -6.35 2.02
N ALA A 55 -10.82 -6.39 2.17
CA ALA A 55 -11.55 -6.25 3.43
C ALA A 55 -11.39 -7.45 4.40
N GLY A 56 -10.16 -7.94 4.61
CA GLY A 56 -9.85 -9.06 5.51
C GLY A 56 -10.24 -10.44 4.98
N ARG A 57 -10.64 -10.56 3.71
CA ARG A 57 -10.97 -11.85 3.09
C ARG A 57 -9.68 -12.64 2.83
N LYS A 58 -9.74 -13.95 3.10
CA LYS A 58 -8.61 -14.87 2.95
C LYS A 58 -8.70 -15.62 1.63
N TYR A 59 -7.65 -15.56 0.83
CA TYR A 59 -7.57 -16.22 -0.47
C TYR A 59 -6.38 -17.17 -0.54
N ARG A 60 -6.55 -18.28 -1.27
CA ARG A 60 -5.44 -19.19 -1.56
C ARG A 60 -4.61 -18.63 -2.72
N ALA A 61 -3.31 -18.50 -2.50
CA ALA A 61 -2.35 -18.06 -3.50
C ALA A 61 -1.14 -18.99 -3.53
N VAL A 62 -0.41 -19.02 -4.64
CA VAL A 62 0.81 -19.80 -4.80
C VAL A 62 2.01 -18.86 -4.80
N ILE A 63 3.02 -19.13 -3.96
CA ILE A 63 4.26 -18.34 -3.96
C ILE A 63 5.02 -18.62 -5.26
N LYS A 64 5.35 -17.57 -6.02
CA LYS A 64 6.07 -17.66 -7.29
C LYS A 64 7.49 -17.15 -7.19
N PHE A 65 7.75 -16.19 -6.31
CA PHE A 65 9.08 -15.65 -6.08
C PHE A 65 9.18 -15.10 -4.65
N ILE A 66 10.39 -15.11 -4.10
CA ILE A 66 10.73 -14.60 -2.76
C ILE A 66 11.97 -13.73 -2.90
N GLY A 67 11.92 -12.49 -2.43
CA GLY A 67 13.07 -11.59 -2.52
C GLY A 67 12.76 -10.20 -1.99
N SER A 68 13.51 -9.19 -2.45
CA SER A 68 13.17 -7.80 -2.15
C SER A 68 11.87 -7.39 -2.87
N LYS A 69 11.21 -6.32 -2.41
CA LYS A 69 10.03 -5.76 -3.08
C LYS A 69 10.30 -5.47 -4.56
N ALA A 70 11.40 -4.77 -4.84
CA ALA A 70 11.81 -4.43 -6.21
C ALA A 70 12.07 -5.66 -7.08
N SER A 71 12.67 -6.72 -6.52
CA SER A 71 12.89 -7.98 -7.25
C SER A 71 11.57 -8.69 -7.55
N CYS A 72 10.59 -8.66 -6.63
CA CYS A 72 9.27 -9.24 -6.86
C CYS A 72 8.48 -8.47 -7.92
N GLU A 73 8.56 -7.14 -7.92
CA GLU A 73 7.93 -6.29 -8.94
C GLU A 73 8.54 -6.55 -10.32
N ALA A 74 9.86 -6.57 -10.43
CA ALA A 74 10.55 -6.88 -11.70
C ALA A 74 10.22 -8.29 -12.22
N GLU A 75 10.17 -9.30 -11.35
CA GLU A 75 9.80 -10.66 -11.78
C GLU A 75 8.31 -10.73 -12.18
N SER A 76 7.44 -9.94 -11.54
CA SER A 76 6.03 -9.85 -11.95
C SER A 76 5.89 -9.27 -13.36
N GLU A 77 6.59 -8.18 -13.67
CA GLU A 77 6.57 -7.56 -15.00
C GLU A 77 7.11 -8.50 -16.07
N LYS A 78 8.16 -9.26 -15.74
CA LYS A 78 8.71 -10.29 -16.64
C LYS A 78 7.73 -11.42 -16.92
N ILE A 79 6.93 -11.84 -15.94
CA ILE A 79 5.88 -12.85 -16.13
C ILE A 79 4.74 -12.29 -16.98
N PHE A 80 4.35 -11.03 -16.77
CA PHE A 80 3.32 -10.37 -17.59
C PHE A 80 3.79 -10.07 -19.02
N SER A 81 5.08 -9.79 -19.21
CA SER A 81 5.66 -9.44 -20.52
C SER A 81 6.01 -10.67 -21.36
N GLN A 82 6.00 -11.87 -20.78
CA GLN A 82 6.18 -13.10 -21.56
C GLN A 82 4.82 -13.53 -22.15
N PRO A 83 4.72 -13.78 -23.47
CA PRO A 83 3.58 -14.52 -24.02
C PRO A 83 3.48 -15.86 -23.29
N PRO A 84 2.27 -16.40 -23.03
CA PRO A 84 2.07 -17.57 -22.19
C PRO A 84 2.94 -18.72 -22.71
N LYS A 85 4.04 -18.98 -22.02
CA LYS A 85 4.86 -20.16 -22.28
C LYS A 85 4.12 -21.34 -21.71
N THR A 86 3.43 -22.06 -22.58
CA THR A 86 2.97 -23.42 -22.34
C THR A 86 4.20 -24.31 -22.08
N SER A 87 4.63 -24.36 -20.83
CA SER A 87 5.55 -25.39 -20.33
C SER A 87 5.22 -25.57 -18.84
N THR A 88 4.53 -26.62 -18.42
CA THR A 88 5.05 -28.00 -18.41
C THR A 88 3.87 -28.95 -18.14
N PRO A 89 3.92 -30.21 -18.63
CA PRO A 89 2.93 -31.22 -18.28
C PRO A 89 3.06 -31.57 -16.79
N LEU A 90 1.95 -31.56 -16.07
CA LEU A 90 1.92 -32.06 -14.70
C LEU A 90 2.05 -33.59 -14.75
N SER A 91 3.28 -34.07 -14.59
CA SER A 91 3.56 -35.46 -14.27
C SER A 91 2.92 -35.79 -12.91
N LYS A 92 1.88 -36.61 -12.93
CA LYS A 92 1.46 -37.42 -11.79
C LYS A 92 1.21 -38.84 -12.29
N GLY A 93 2.14 -39.72 -11.95
CA GLY A 93 1.93 -41.15 -11.71
C GLY A 93 1.46 -42.00 -12.90
N SER A 94 2.42 -42.59 -13.62
CA SER A 94 2.18 -43.91 -14.23
C SER A 94 1.95 -44.94 -13.13
N PRO A 95 1.05 -45.90 -13.37
CA PRO A 95 1.48 -47.30 -13.41
C PRO A 95 1.45 -47.78 -14.86
N ALA A 96 2.57 -48.37 -15.25
CA ALA A 96 2.86 -49.11 -16.49
C ALA A 96 1.70 -49.41 -17.44
N LYS A 97 1.81 -48.96 -18.70
CA LYS A 97 1.28 -49.71 -19.85
C LYS A 97 1.99 -49.36 -21.16
N LYS A 98 2.82 -50.32 -21.59
CA LYS A 98 3.31 -50.67 -22.93
C LYS A 98 3.39 -49.55 -24.00
N THR A 99 4.62 -49.29 -24.40
CA THR A 99 5.08 -48.74 -25.68
C THR A 99 4.17 -49.15 -26.86
N PRO A 100 3.67 -48.20 -27.68
CA PRO A 100 3.21 -48.52 -29.02
C PRO A 100 4.46 -48.62 -29.90
N THR A 101 4.79 -49.84 -30.29
CA THR A 101 5.65 -50.11 -31.44
C THR A 101 5.09 -49.35 -32.64
N VAL A 102 5.88 -48.42 -33.17
CA VAL A 102 5.66 -47.83 -34.50
C VAL A 102 5.67 -48.97 -35.50
N MET A 103 4.49 -49.35 -36.01
CA MET A 103 4.41 -50.25 -37.16
C MET A 103 4.55 -49.44 -38.45
N PRO A 104 5.21 -49.98 -39.49
CA PRO A 104 5.33 -49.30 -40.77
C PRO A 104 3.96 -49.22 -41.44
N ILE A 105 3.72 -48.08 -42.10
CA ILE A 105 2.56 -47.84 -42.96
C ILE A 105 2.59 -48.89 -44.09
N GLN A 106 1.77 -49.93 -43.97
CA GLN A 106 1.41 -50.76 -45.12
C GLN A 106 0.28 -50.05 -45.86
N SER A 107 0.57 -49.65 -47.10
CA SER A 107 -0.43 -49.18 -48.04
C SER A 107 -1.36 -50.35 -48.41
N VAL A 108 -2.60 -50.29 -47.94
CA VAL A 108 -3.68 -51.16 -48.42
C VAL A 108 -4.88 -50.27 -48.73
N ALA A 109 -5.24 -50.29 -50.02
CA ALA A 109 -6.52 -49.96 -50.65
C ALA A 109 -7.41 -48.88 -50.00
N CYS A 110 -7.64 -47.83 -50.79
CA CYS A 110 -8.63 -46.78 -50.60
C CYS A 110 -10.05 -47.35 -50.38
N SER A 111 -10.54 -47.34 -49.14
CA SER A 111 -11.97 -47.52 -48.82
C SER A 111 -12.45 -46.76 -47.57
N SER A 112 -11.65 -45.90 -46.93
CA SER A 112 -12.15 -45.15 -45.76
C SER A 112 -11.49 -43.77 -45.55
N CYS A 113 -11.41 -42.95 -46.59
CA CYS A 113 -11.10 -41.53 -46.39
C CYS A 113 -12.18 -40.82 -45.53
N GLY A 114 -13.43 -41.29 -45.58
CA GLY A 114 -14.53 -40.78 -44.75
C GLY A 114 -14.31 -40.97 -43.24
N ASP A 115 -13.87 -42.16 -42.82
CA ASP A 115 -13.71 -42.49 -41.39
C ASP A 115 -12.58 -41.69 -40.72
N ILE A 116 -11.51 -41.38 -41.46
CA ILE A 116 -10.39 -40.57 -40.95
C ILE A 116 -10.83 -39.11 -40.78
N VAL A 117 -11.59 -38.58 -41.75
CA VAL A 117 -12.11 -37.21 -41.69
C VAL A 117 -13.13 -37.05 -40.56
N GLU A 118 -14.03 -38.03 -40.38
CA GLU A 118 -15.01 -38.01 -39.30
C GLU A 118 -14.33 -38.09 -37.92
N GLN A 119 -13.35 -38.99 -37.74
CA GLN A 119 -12.58 -39.05 -36.48
C GLN A 119 -11.82 -37.74 -36.19
N LEU A 120 -11.29 -37.09 -37.22
CA LEU A 120 -10.62 -35.79 -37.06
C LEU A 120 -11.62 -34.71 -36.67
N PHE A 121 -12.81 -34.70 -37.27
CA PHE A 121 -13.87 -33.74 -36.95
C PHE A 121 -14.36 -33.90 -35.51
N GLN A 122 -14.59 -35.13 -35.06
CA GLN A 122 -14.97 -35.44 -33.67
C GLN A 122 -13.91 -35.02 -32.64
N ARG A 123 -12.62 -34.98 -33.03
CA ARG A 123 -11.55 -34.46 -32.17
C ARG A 123 -11.46 -32.94 -32.16
N ILE A 124 -11.71 -32.28 -33.30
CA ILE A 124 -11.55 -30.82 -33.43
C ILE A 124 -12.78 -30.06 -32.93
N ALA A 125 -13.99 -30.59 -33.15
CA ALA A 125 -15.24 -29.94 -32.74
C ALA A 125 -15.28 -29.51 -31.25
N PRO A 126 -14.94 -30.37 -30.26
CA PRO A 126 -14.95 -29.95 -28.86
C PRO A 126 -13.90 -28.87 -28.56
N ILE A 127 -12.75 -28.86 -29.26
CA ILE A 127 -11.72 -27.84 -29.11
C ILE A 127 -12.25 -26.48 -29.60
N LEU A 128 -12.89 -26.44 -30.77
CA LEU A 128 -13.48 -25.22 -31.32
C LEU A 128 -14.60 -24.68 -30.42
N ASN A 129 -15.43 -25.56 -29.86
CA ASN A 129 -16.47 -25.17 -28.90
C ASN A 129 -15.86 -24.59 -27.62
N GLY A 130 -14.81 -25.21 -27.08
CA GLY A 130 -14.09 -24.69 -25.92
C GLY A 130 -13.51 -23.29 -26.15
N ILE A 131 -12.87 -23.07 -27.31
CA ILE A 131 -12.35 -21.75 -27.70
C ILE A 131 -13.50 -20.73 -27.78
N ASN A 132 -14.62 -21.10 -28.39
CA ASN A 132 -15.77 -20.20 -28.52
C ASN A 132 -16.34 -19.79 -27.15
N ASP A 133 -16.40 -20.72 -26.20
CA ASP A 133 -16.88 -20.44 -24.85
C ASP A 133 -15.90 -19.57 -24.05
N GLU A 134 -14.58 -19.78 -24.21
CA GLU A 134 -13.56 -18.89 -23.67
C GLU A 134 -13.67 -17.47 -24.24
N VAL A 135 -13.87 -17.33 -25.56
CA VAL A 135 -14.07 -16.03 -26.21
C VAL A 135 -15.30 -15.31 -25.68
N LYS A 136 -16.41 -16.02 -25.45
CA LYS A 136 -17.62 -15.46 -24.82
C LYS A 136 -17.34 -15.00 -23.39
N SER A 137 -16.64 -15.82 -22.61
CA SER A 137 -16.27 -15.50 -21.23
C SER A 137 -15.36 -14.26 -21.15
N LEU A 138 -14.39 -14.16 -22.07
CA LEU A 138 -13.53 -12.99 -22.18
C LEU A 138 -14.33 -11.74 -22.54
N ARG A 139 -15.28 -11.83 -23.48
CA ARG A 139 -16.15 -10.71 -23.83
C ARG A 139 -16.95 -10.21 -22.64
N TYR A 140 -17.59 -11.11 -21.90
CA TYR A 140 -18.32 -10.74 -20.68
C TYR A 140 -17.42 -10.07 -19.63
N SER A 141 -16.17 -10.55 -19.51
CA SER A 141 -15.20 -9.99 -18.58
C SER A 141 -14.78 -8.57 -19.00
N ILE A 142 -14.58 -8.34 -20.31
CA ILE A 142 -14.30 -7.01 -20.88
C ILE A 142 -15.46 -6.06 -20.60
N ASP A 143 -16.70 -6.45 -20.89
CA ASP A 143 -17.89 -5.63 -20.65
C ASP A 143 -18.02 -5.23 -19.16
N THR A 144 -17.61 -6.12 -18.26
CA THR A 144 -17.60 -5.87 -16.81
C THR A 144 -16.51 -4.87 -16.42
N ILE A 145 -15.30 -5.01 -16.97
CA ILE A 145 -14.19 -4.09 -16.76
C ILE A 145 -14.55 -2.70 -17.29
N GLU A 146 -15.11 -2.60 -18.48
CA GLU A 146 -15.51 -1.32 -19.09
C GLU A 146 -16.53 -0.58 -18.22
N ARG A 147 -17.54 -1.29 -17.70
CA ARG A 147 -18.53 -0.71 -16.79
C ARG A 147 -17.90 -0.24 -15.48
N SER A 148 -17.02 -1.05 -14.89
CA SER A 148 -16.28 -0.67 -13.69
C SER A 148 -15.39 0.54 -13.92
N MET A 149 -14.73 0.62 -15.08
CA MET A 149 -13.87 1.73 -15.47
C MET A 149 -14.69 3.01 -15.62
N ALA A 150 -15.85 2.95 -16.28
CA ALA A 150 -16.75 4.09 -16.41
C ALA A 150 -17.20 4.63 -15.03
N GLN A 151 -17.53 3.74 -14.09
CA GLN A 151 -17.89 4.13 -12.73
C GLN A 151 -16.72 4.77 -11.97
N THR A 152 -15.51 4.23 -12.12
CA THR A 152 -14.30 4.80 -11.52
C THR A 152 -13.99 6.18 -12.10
N THR A 153 -14.08 6.35 -13.42
CA THR A 153 -13.88 7.66 -14.09
C THR A 153 -14.85 8.71 -13.57
N ALA A 154 -16.15 8.38 -13.46
CA ALA A 154 -17.14 9.29 -12.92
C ALA A 154 -16.85 9.68 -11.45
N SER A 155 -16.39 8.71 -10.64
CA SER A 155 -16.02 8.95 -9.24
C SER A 155 -14.78 9.84 -9.11
N CYS A 156 -13.78 9.64 -9.96
CA CYS A 156 -12.59 10.50 -10.02
C CYS A 156 -12.95 11.95 -10.38
N SER A 157 -13.80 12.15 -11.40
CA SER A 157 -14.24 13.50 -11.77
C SER A 157 -15.01 14.21 -10.64
N LYS A 158 -15.83 13.47 -9.89
CA LYS A 158 -16.51 14.02 -8.71
C LYS A 158 -15.52 14.43 -7.62
N ASN A 159 -14.57 13.56 -7.29
CA ASN A 159 -13.55 13.85 -6.28
C ASN A 159 -12.70 15.07 -6.66
N GLU A 160 -12.37 15.23 -7.94
CA GLU A 160 -11.65 16.39 -8.43
C GLU A 160 -12.45 17.70 -8.21
N ALA A 161 -13.74 17.68 -8.51
CA ALA A 161 -14.62 18.82 -8.24
C ALA A 161 -14.70 19.16 -6.74
N ASP A 162 -14.80 18.14 -5.88
CA ASP A 162 -14.83 18.31 -4.43
C ASP A 162 -13.52 18.90 -3.90
N ILE A 163 -12.37 18.43 -4.39
CA ILE A 163 -11.05 18.99 -4.05
C ILE A 163 -10.96 20.47 -4.45
N GLN A 164 -11.45 20.84 -5.63
CA GLN A 164 -11.45 22.24 -6.06
C GLN A 164 -12.37 23.10 -5.19
N SER A 165 -13.51 22.56 -4.76
CA SER A 165 -14.41 23.22 -3.81
C SER A 165 -13.73 23.46 -2.46
N ILE A 166 -13.09 22.42 -1.89
CA ILE A 166 -12.34 22.53 -0.62
C ILE A 166 -11.24 23.57 -0.73
N LYS A 167 -10.45 23.57 -1.82
CA LYS A 167 -9.40 24.58 -2.04
C LYS A 167 -9.94 26.00 -2.00
N LYS A 168 -11.09 26.26 -2.61
CA LYS A 168 -11.75 27.58 -2.57
C LYS A 168 -12.20 27.94 -1.16
N SER A 169 -12.81 27.00 -0.45
CA SER A 169 -13.24 27.20 0.94
C SER A 169 -12.07 27.52 1.87
N VAL A 170 -10.97 26.76 1.76
CA VAL A 170 -9.74 27.00 2.53
C VAL A 170 -9.14 28.36 2.21
N ALA A 171 -9.03 28.72 0.93
CA ALA A 171 -8.53 30.05 0.53
C ALA A 171 -9.39 31.18 1.12
N SER A 172 -10.72 31.02 1.14
CA SER A 172 -11.63 31.99 1.76
C SER A 172 -11.45 32.08 3.27
N ILE A 173 -11.24 30.95 3.97
CA ILE A 173 -10.97 30.95 5.41
C ILE A 173 -9.65 31.68 5.69
N ILE A 174 -8.59 31.39 4.93
CA ILE A 174 -7.29 32.03 5.07
C ILE A 174 -7.39 33.54 4.85
N ASP A 175 -8.15 34.00 3.86
CA ASP A 175 -8.33 35.43 3.59
C ASP A 175 -9.08 36.16 4.72
N ARG A 176 -9.96 35.45 5.43
CA ARG A 176 -10.68 35.96 6.61
C ARG A 176 -9.84 35.93 7.88
N LEU A 177 -8.69 35.25 7.91
CA LEU A 177 -7.84 35.27 9.09
C LEU A 177 -7.24 36.67 9.26
N PRO A 178 -7.09 37.15 10.51
CA PRO A 178 -6.35 38.37 10.78
C PRO A 178 -4.96 38.25 10.17
N LYS A 179 -4.66 39.07 9.16
CA LYS A 179 -3.29 39.19 8.64
C LYS A 179 -2.44 39.63 9.83
N LYS A 180 -1.46 38.81 10.23
CA LYS A 180 -0.61 39.03 11.40
C LYS A 180 -0.35 40.55 11.54
N PRO A 181 -0.73 41.18 12.67
CA PRO A 181 -0.21 42.50 12.94
C PRO A 181 1.31 42.37 12.94
N VAL A 182 1.98 43.29 12.25
CA VAL A 182 3.43 43.50 12.32
C VAL A 182 3.83 43.34 13.79
N THR A 183 4.73 42.40 14.05
CA THR A 183 5.17 41.91 15.36
C THR A 183 5.30 43.05 16.37
N LYS A 184 4.22 43.37 17.08
CA LYS A 184 4.36 43.89 18.43
C LYS A 184 4.61 42.63 19.23
N GLU A 185 5.88 42.31 19.45
CA GLU A 185 6.25 41.31 20.45
C GLU A 185 5.37 41.56 21.67
N LEU A 186 4.58 40.56 22.08
CA LEU A 186 4.00 40.58 23.41
C LEU A 186 5.22 40.71 24.34
N PRO A 187 5.39 41.85 25.03
CA PRO A 187 6.55 42.02 25.89
C PRO A 187 6.30 41.11 27.09
N TYR A 188 6.89 39.93 27.06
CA TYR A 188 6.94 39.09 28.24
C TYR A 188 7.97 39.72 29.18
N HIS A 189 7.53 40.64 30.04
CA HIS A 189 8.46 41.40 30.89
C HIS A 189 9.15 40.51 31.93
N TRP A 190 8.57 39.34 32.24
CA TRP A 190 8.95 38.50 33.38
C TRP A 190 9.39 37.08 32.96
N ILE A 191 9.19 36.69 31.70
CA ILE A 191 9.60 35.39 31.16
C ILE A 191 10.11 35.57 29.73
N SER A 192 11.15 34.84 29.32
CA SER A 192 11.59 34.93 27.92
C SER A 192 10.60 34.21 27.00
N LYS A 193 10.42 34.71 25.77
CA LYS A 193 9.60 34.01 24.77
C LYS A 193 10.07 32.57 24.53
N GLN A 194 11.39 32.35 24.52
CA GLN A 194 11.97 31.01 24.36
C GLN A 194 11.50 30.07 25.48
N ASN A 195 11.49 30.54 26.73
CA ASN A 195 11.02 29.73 27.86
C ASN A 195 9.52 29.43 27.76
N VAL A 196 8.70 30.37 27.28
CA VAL A 196 7.26 30.12 27.04
C VAL A 196 7.06 29.06 25.97
N ASP A 197 7.79 29.17 24.86
CA ASP A 197 7.74 28.22 23.75
C ASP A 197 8.21 26.82 24.20
N ASP A 198 9.29 26.73 24.98
CA ASP A 198 9.79 25.47 25.55
C ASP A 198 8.74 24.83 26.50
N ILE A 199 8.13 25.62 27.39
CA ILE A 199 7.06 25.15 28.29
C ILE A 199 5.83 24.67 27.50
N HIS A 200 5.50 25.34 26.39
CA HIS A 200 4.39 24.93 25.52
C HIS A 200 4.68 23.62 24.78
N MET A 201 5.92 23.39 24.35
CA MET A 201 6.33 22.13 23.70
C MET A 201 6.40 20.96 24.67
N ASP A 202 6.76 21.21 25.93
CA ASP A 202 6.89 20.18 26.97
C ASP A 202 5.55 19.84 27.65
N ALA A 203 4.51 20.67 27.47
CA ALA A 203 3.22 20.48 28.13
C ALA A 203 2.31 19.47 27.40
N GLU A 204 1.91 18.42 28.10
CA GLU A 204 0.98 17.40 27.59
C GLU A 204 -0.49 17.90 27.47
N SER A 205 -0.81 19.03 28.10
CA SER A 205 -2.16 19.62 28.09
C SER A 205 -2.12 21.12 28.39
N SER A 206 -3.18 21.84 28.03
CA SER A 206 -3.32 23.27 28.33
C SER A 206 -3.28 23.56 29.84
N THR A 207 -3.79 22.66 30.68
CA THR A 207 -3.70 22.80 32.14
C THR A 207 -2.28 22.59 32.66
N ALA A 208 -1.52 21.64 32.07
CA ALA A 208 -0.11 21.44 32.40
C ALA A 208 0.73 22.65 31.96
N PHE A 209 0.47 23.18 30.76
CA PHE A 209 1.08 24.41 30.26
C PHE A 209 0.86 25.57 31.23
N ALA A 210 -0.39 25.86 31.60
CA ALA A 210 -0.72 26.95 32.52
C ALA A 210 0.01 26.81 33.87
N ARG A 211 0.04 25.61 34.46
CA ARG A 211 0.73 25.35 35.73
C ARG A 211 2.25 25.47 35.63
N ASN A 212 2.84 25.03 34.52
CA ASN A 212 4.28 25.12 34.31
C ASN A 212 4.71 26.56 34.04
N LEU A 213 3.90 27.30 33.27
CA LEU A 213 4.10 28.73 33.02
C LEU A 213 4.01 29.53 34.32
N GLU A 214 2.98 29.26 35.15
CA GLU A 214 2.83 29.87 36.47
C GLU A 214 4.04 29.60 37.37
N ARG A 215 4.50 28.35 37.46
CA ARG A 215 5.68 27.99 38.26
C ARG A 215 6.94 28.74 37.80
N GLU A 216 7.13 28.87 36.49
CA GLU A 216 8.28 29.57 35.93
C GLU A 216 8.21 31.08 36.18
N LEU A 217 6.99 31.66 36.12
CA LEU A 217 6.76 33.07 36.36
C LEU A 217 7.02 33.46 37.82
N PHE A 218 6.56 32.66 38.78
CA PHE A 218 6.65 32.96 40.22
C PHE A 218 7.85 32.30 40.93
N LYS A 219 8.79 31.70 40.20
CA LYS A 219 9.88 30.89 40.82
C LYS A 219 10.74 31.65 41.84
N TYR A 220 10.88 32.96 41.67
CA TYR A 220 11.70 33.83 42.51
C TYR A 220 10.90 34.68 43.51
N GLU A 221 9.57 34.59 43.48
CA GLU A 221 8.73 35.38 44.38
C GLU A 221 8.65 34.75 45.78
N ALA A 222 8.58 35.62 46.79
CA ALA A 222 8.49 35.20 48.19
C ALA A 222 7.15 34.48 48.48
N ASP A 223 6.12 34.79 47.70
CA ASP A 223 4.77 34.27 47.85
C ASP A 223 4.44 33.14 46.86
N LYS A 224 5.46 32.51 46.24
CA LYS A 224 5.33 31.44 45.24
C LYS A 224 4.42 30.26 45.63
N ALA A 225 4.11 30.10 46.91
CA ALA A 225 3.23 29.06 47.43
C ALA A 225 1.76 29.49 47.58
N LEU A 226 1.43 30.78 47.40
CA LEU A 226 0.06 31.28 47.51
C LEU A 226 -0.77 30.96 46.25
N PRO A 227 -2.08 30.73 46.35
CA PRO A 227 -2.96 30.64 45.18
C PRO A 227 -2.88 31.89 44.27
N LEU A 228 -3.14 31.72 42.96
CA LEU A 228 -3.21 32.85 42.01
C LEU A 228 -4.28 33.89 42.39
N ASP A 229 -5.39 33.43 42.97
CA ASP A 229 -6.49 34.30 43.41
C ASP A 229 -6.01 35.30 44.48
N ASP A 230 -5.09 34.88 45.35
CA ASP A 230 -4.50 35.72 46.39
C ASP A 230 -3.42 36.68 45.84
N ARG A 231 -2.99 36.46 44.60
CA ARG A 231 -1.99 37.27 43.88
C ARG A 231 -2.57 38.09 42.74
N ALA A 232 -3.90 38.13 42.61
CA ALA A 232 -4.61 38.76 41.49
C ALA A 232 -4.28 40.25 41.27
N GLY A 233 -3.69 40.93 42.26
CA GLY A 233 -3.22 42.32 42.17
C GLY A 233 -1.77 42.50 41.70
N GLN A 234 -1.01 41.42 41.46
CA GLN A 234 0.34 41.51 40.91
C GLN A 234 0.30 41.65 39.38
N ASP A 235 1.14 42.53 38.84
CA ASP A 235 1.23 42.78 37.39
C ASP A 235 1.49 41.50 36.59
N MET A 236 2.27 40.55 37.15
CA MET A 236 2.48 39.21 36.59
C MET A 236 1.20 38.41 36.37
N VAL A 237 0.27 38.45 37.34
CA VAL A 237 -1.00 37.72 37.26
C VAL A 237 -1.95 38.41 36.29
N ILE A 238 -1.85 39.74 36.18
CA ILE A 238 -2.62 40.52 35.21
C ILE A 238 -2.18 40.15 33.78
N GLU A 239 -0.87 40.06 33.51
CA GLU A 239 -0.34 39.66 32.20
C GLU A 239 -0.76 38.23 31.82
N LEU A 240 -0.83 37.28 32.76
CA LEU A 240 -1.32 35.92 32.50
C LEU A 240 -2.77 35.86 32.01
N LYS A 241 -3.63 36.85 32.36
CA LYS A 241 -5.02 36.89 31.88
C LYS A 241 -5.14 37.26 30.40
N TYR A 242 -4.08 37.78 29.79
CA TYR A 242 -4.05 38.21 28.39
C TYR A 242 -3.30 37.24 27.46
N LEU A 243 -2.79 36.12 28.00
CA LEU A 243 -2.20 35.01 27.25
C LEU A 243 -3.22 33.91 26.99
#